data_AF-A0A366JKC7-F1
#
_entry.id   AF-A0A366JKC7-F1
#
_cell.length_a   1.000
_cell.length_b   1.000
_cell.length_c   1.000
_cell.angle_alpha   90.00
_cell.angle_beta   90.00
_cell.angle_gamma   90.00
#
_symmetry.space_group_name_H-M   'P 1'
#
loop_
_entity.id
_entity.type
_entity.pdbx_description
1 polymer ?
#
loop_
_entity_poly.entity_id
_entity_poly.type
_entity_poly.pdbx_seq_one_letter_code
_entity_poly.pdbx_strand_id
1 'polypeptide(L)'
;MQKLQAPFPSKDIEWRVSRSGQSNGKKYAFVLAYVTNRAIQNRLDEVFGPAGWQNDFSDFMQGVLCTISCYVDGEWIKKSDGAKQTQFESLKGGLSSAMKRAAVQWGIGRYLV
;
A
#
# COMPACT_ATOMS: atom_id res chain seq x y z
N MET A 1 -14.09 -5.25 10.44
CA MET A 1 -13.90 -4.31 9.29
C MET A 1 -13.46 -2.91 9.72
N GLN A 2 -14.12 -2.21 10.65
CA GLN A 2 -13.74 -0.82 11.04
C GLN A 2 -12.27 -0.66 11.45
N LYS A 3 -11.68 -1.66 12.12
CA LYS A 3 -10.25 -1.65 12.51
C LYS A 3 -9.28 -1.57 11.32
N LEU A 4 -9.62 -2.13 10.14
CA LEU A 4 -8.76 -2.01 8.94
C LEU A 4 -8.65 -0.57 8.45
N GLN A 5 -9.73 0.18 8.60
CA GLN A 5 -9.87 1.55 8.12
C GLN A 5 -9.40 2.60 9.13
N ALA A 6 -9.08 2.19 10.35
CA ALA A 6 -8.58 3.11 11.37
C ALA A 6 -7.31 3.82 10.87
N PRO A 7 -7.14 5.13 11.14
CA PRO A 7 -5.91 5.83 10.81
C PRO A 7 -4.67 5.13 11.37
N PHE A 8 -3.56 5.20 10.64
CA PHE A 8 -2.27 4.78 11.17
C PHE A 8 -1.77 5.79 12.21
N PRO A 9 -1.09 5.33 13.27
CA PRO A 9 -0.41 6.24 14.18
C PRO A 9 0.65 7.02 13.40
N SER A 10 0.92 8.26 13.81
CA SER A 10 1.84 9.17 13.10
C SER A 10 3.22 8.57 12.84
N LYS A 11 3.71 7.71 13.73
CA LYS A 11 5.00 7.00 13.60
C LYS A 11 5.07 6.01 12.44
N ASP A 12 3.93 5.54 11.94
CA ASP A 12 3.85 4.60 10.81
C ASP A 12 3.60 5.34 9.49
N ILE A 13 3.42 6.66 9.54
CA ILE A 13 3.27 7.53 8.36
C ILE A 13 4.65 8.05 7.96
N GLU A 14 5.06 7.65 6.77
CA GLU A 14 6.29 8.07 6.13
C GLU A 14 6.04 9.19 5.12
N TRP A 15 7.08 9.96 4.83
CA TRP A 15 7.00 11.11 3.94
C TRP A 15 8.09 11.06 2.89
N ARG A 16 7.73 11.26 1.62
CA ARG A 16 8.70 11.42 0.53
C ARG A 16 8.49 12.71 -0.24
N VAL A 17 9.58 13.38 -0.60
CA VAL A 17 9.51 14.51 -1.52
C VAL A 17 9.16 13.99 -2.91
N SER A 18 8.04 14.46 -3.46
CA SER A 18 7.62 14.12 -4.83
C SER A 18 8.15 15.12 -5.85
N ARG A 19 8.15 16.41 -5.50
CA ARG A 19 8.65 17.47 -6.37
C ARG A 19 9.21 18.59 -5.51
N SER A 20 10.38 19.10 -5.83
CA SER A 20 10.92 20.31 -5.21
C SER A 20 11.39 21.28 -6.30
N GLY A 21 11.55 22.55 -5.94
CA GLY A 21 11.98 23.58 -6.87
C GLY A 21 12.12 24.95 -6.23
N GLN A 22 12.31 25.96 -7.07
CA GLN A 22 12.37 27.36 -6.67
C GLN A 22 11.42 28.18 -7.56
N SER A 23 10.62 29.05 -6.95
CA SER A 23 9.73 29.97 -7.65
C SER A 23 9.73 31.32 -6.93
N ASN A 24 9.86 32.42 -7.67
CA ASN A 24 9.96 33.79 -7.13
C ASN A 24 10.96 33.92 -5.97
N GLY A 25 12.14 33.29 -6.12
CA GLY A 25 13.20 33.28 -5.11
C GLY A 25 12.96 32.34 -3.92
N LYS A 26 11.77 31.77 -3.74
CA LYS A 26 11.43 30.86 -2.62
C LYS A 26 11.57 29.39 -3.04
N LYS A 27 12.19 28.58 -2.17
CA LYS A 27 12.26 27.12 -2.33
C LYS A 27 10.95 26.48 -1.89
N TYR A 28 10.49 25.45 -2.60
CA TYR A 28 9.30 24.67 -2.23
C TYR A 28 9.55 23.16 -2.39
N ALA A 29 8.77 22.37 -1.66
CA ALA A 29 8.71 20.92 -1.80
C ALA A 29 7.27 20.42 -1.61
N PHE A 30 6.82 19.58 -2.52
CA PHE A 30 5.62 18.77 -2.39
C PHE A 30 6.01 17.42 -1.79
N VAL A 31 5.34 17.07 -0.68
CA VAL A 31 5.61 15.86 0.09
C VAL A 31 4.40 14.96 0.05
N LEU A 32 4.61 13.67 -0.16
CA LEU A 32 3.57 12.64 -0.16
C LEU A 32 3.69 11.82 1.12
N ALA A 33 2.57 11.71 1.84
CA ALA A 33 2.42 10.78 2.95
C ALA A 33 2.16 9.37 2.40
N TYR A 34 2.76 8.35 3.01
CA TYR A 34 2.47 6.95 2.70
C TYR A 34 2.73 6.06 3.91
N VAL A 35 2.23 4.83 3.87
CA VAL A 35 2.57 3.79 4.85
C VAL A 35 3.44 2.72 4.22
N THR A 36 4.25 2.05 5.04
CA THR A 36 5.08 0.93 4.60
C THR A 36 4.25 -0.34 4.44
N ASN A 37 4.74 -1.29 3.64
CA ASN A 37 4.09 -2.61 3.55
C ASN A 37 4.06 -3.33 4.89
N ARG A 38 5.08 -3.14 5.74
CA ARG A 38 5.13 -3.71 7.08
C ARG A 38 3.98 -3.19 7.95
N ALA A 39 3.68 -1.90 7.88
CA ALA A 39 2.53 -1.33 8.59
C ALA A 39 1.20 -1.94 8.11
N ILE A 40 1.05 -2.18 6.80
CA ILE A 40 -0.12 -2.86 6.22
C ILE A 40 -0.21 -4.31 6.70
N GLN A 41 0.91 -5.06 6.67
CA GLN A 41 0.99 -6.45 7.12
C GLN A 41 0.62 -6.56 8.60
N ASN A 42 1.20 -5.71 9.45
CA ASN A 42 0.86 -5.65 10.87
C ASN A 42 -0.64 -5.37 11.08
N ARG A 43 -1.24 -4.46 10.32
CA ARG A 43 -2.68 -4.17 10.40
C ARG A 43 -3.53 -5.38 9.99
N LEU A 44 -3.10 -6.13 8.98
CA LEU A 44 -3.77 -7.36 8.56
C LEU A 44 -3.63 -8.45 9.63
N ASP A 45 -2.44 -8.62 10.23
CA ASP A 45 -2.19 -9.52 11.35
C ASP A 45 -3.04 -9.16 12.57
N GLU A 46 -3.17 -7.88 12.90
CA GLU A 46 -3.99 -7.40 14.02
C GLU A 46 -5.48 -7.69 13.85
N VAL A 47 -5.98 -7.73 12.61
CA VAL A 47 -7.41 -7.89 12.32
C VAL A 47 -7.77 -9.35 12.05
N PHE A 48 -6.95 -10.07 11.30
CA PHE A 48 -7.24 -11.43 10.82
C PHE A 48 -6.33 -12.49 11.45
N GLY A 49 -5.26 -12.10 12.13
CA GLY A 49 -4.18 -13.01 12.52
C GLY A 49 -3.29 -13.39 11.34
N PRO A 50 -2.05 -13.86 11.58
CA PRO A 50 -1.10 -14.20 10.51
C PRO A 50 -1.59 -15.29 9.53
N ALA A 51 -2.53 -16.14 9.94
CA ALA A 51 -3.12 -17.18 9.09
C ALA A 51 -4.45 -16.76 8.44
N GLY A 52 -5.06 -15.65 8.88
CA GLY A 52 -6.36 -15.19 8.37
C GLY A 52 -6.28 -14.26 7.17
N TRP A 53 -5.07 -13.98 6.67
CA TRP A 53 -4.86 -13.27 5.42
C TRP A 53 -3.68 -13.86 4.65
N GLN A 54 -3.66 -13.61 3.34
CA GLN A 54 -2.56 -13.98 2.47
C GLN A 54 -2.45 -12.98 1.33
N ASN A 55 -1.27 -12.89 0.71
CA ASN A 55 -1.08 -12.15 -0.52
C ASN A 55 -0.34 -12.96 -1.57
N ASP A 56 -0.74 -12.76 -2.81
CA ASP A 56 -0.11 -13.34 -4.00
C ASP A 56 0.34 -12.23 -4.95
N PHE A 57 1.42 -12.48 -5.67
CA PHE A 57 1.95 -11.57 -6.68
C PHE A 57 2.10 -12.29 -8.01
N SER A 58 1.64 -11.65 -9.07
CA SER A 58 1.78 -12.15 -10.43
C SER A 58 2.18 -11.04 -11.39
N ASP A 59 2.88 -11.42 -12.46
CA ASP A 59 3.20 -10.51 -13.55
C ASP A 59 1.95 -10.24 -14.38
N PHE A 60 1.71 -8.97 -14.72
CA PHE A 60 0.55 -8.57 -15.51
C PHE A 60 0.88 -7.34 -16.38
N MET A 61 0.84 -7.49 -17.70
CA MET A 61 1.04 -6.41 -18.68
C MET A 61 2.20 -5.45 -18.35
N GLN A 62 3.41 -5.99 -18.13
CA GLN A 62 4.62 -5.22 -17.74
C GLN A 62 4.50 -4.49 -16.39
N GLY A 63 3.65 -5.00 -15.51
CA GLY A 63 3.51 -4.58 -14.14
C GLY A 63 3.38 -5.78 -13.21
N VAL A 64 3.23 -5.48 -11.94
CA VAL A 64 2.99 -6.46 -10.89
C VAL A 64 1.56 -6.30 -10.42
N LEU A 65 0.78 -7.38 -10.42
CA LEU A 65 -0.51 -7.47 -9.75
C LEU A 65 -0.29 -8.05 -8.34
N CYS A 66 -0.90 -7.43 -7.35
CA CYS A 66 -0.98 -7.98 -5.99
C CYS A 66 -2.43 -8.32 -5.68
N THR A 67 -2.67 -9.54 -5.19
CA THR A 67 -3.97 -9.95 -4.64
C THR A 67 -3.84 -10.14 -3.14
N ILE A 68 -4.60 -9.39 -2.36
CA ILE A 68 -4.74 -9.62 -0.92
C ILE A 68 -6.05 -10.37 -0.69
N SER A 69 -5.96 -11.51 -0.02
CA SER A 69 -7.11 -12.32 0.37
C SER A 69 -7.23 -12.35 1.88
N CYS A 70 -8.43 -12.12 2.41
CA CYS A 70 -8.70 -12.22 3.85
C CYS A 70 -9.83 -13.22 4.08
N TYR A 71 -9.72 -14.01 5.15
CA TYR A 71 -10.74 -14.97 5.54
C TYR A 71 -11.84 -14.25 6.35
N VAL A 72 -13.06 -14.25 5.81
CA VAL A 72 -14.22 -13.54 6.37
C VAL A 72 -15.41 -14.48 6.33
N ASP A 73 -16.04 -14.71 7.47
CA ASP A 73 -17.29 -15.48 7.62
C ASP A 73 -17.27 -16.87 6.93
N GLY A 74 -16.13 -17.55 6.95
CA GLY A 74 -15.96 -18.89 6.39
C GLY A 74 -15.39 -18.92 4.97
N GLU A 75 -15.19 -17.77 4.33
CA GLU A 75 -14.79 -17.68 2.93
C GLU A 75 -13.57 -16.78 2.71
N TRP A 76 -12.81 -17.05 1.65
CA TRP A 76 -11.70 -16.21 1.23
C TRP A 76 -12.17 -15.13 0.27
N ILE A 77 -12.20 -13.89 0.74
CA ILE A 77 -12.52 -12.72 -0.08
C ILE A 77 -11.22 -12.17 -0.65
N LYS A 78 -11.14 -12.00 -1.98
CA LYS A 78 -9.94 -11.56 -2.70
C LYS A 78 -10.12 -10.16 -3.28
N LYS A 79 -9.08 -9.33 -3.20
CA LYS A 79 -9.02 -8.01 -3.86
C LYS A 79 -7.66 -7.78 -4.47
N SER A 80 -7.63 -7.26 -5.69
CA SER A 80 -6.39 -7.16 -6.47
C SER A 80 -6.19 -5.78 -7.07
N ASP A 81 -4.96 -5.29 -7.03
CA ASP A 81 -4.55 -4.06 -7.71
C ASP A 81 -3.12 -4.20 -8.24
N GLY A 82 -2.78 -3.40 -9.25
CA GLY A 82 -1.51 -3.49 -9.94
C GLY A 82 -0.70 -2.20 -9.86
N ALA A 83 0.62 -2.34 -9.97
CA ALA A 83 1.53 -1.24 -10.20
C ALA A 83 2.39 -1.52 -11.43
N LYS A 84 2.66 -0.48 -12.23
CA LYS A 84 3.58 -0.60 -13.36
C LYS A 84 4.98 -0.92 -12.85
N GLN A 85 5.68 -1.80 -13.54
CA GLN A 85 7.12 -1.97 -13.36
C GLN A 85 7.79 -0.94 -14.26
N THR A 86 8.38 0.11 -13.68
CA THR A 86 9.17 1.06 -14.48
C THR A 86 10.59 0.52 -14.62
N GLN A 87 11.29 0.85 -15.73
CA GLN A 87 12.70 0.46 -15.90
C GLN A 87 13.62 1.02 -14.80
N PHE A 88 13.16 2.03 -14.05
CA PHE A 88 13.89 2.68 -12.97
C PHE A 88 13.57 2.11 -11.57
N GLU A 89 12.39 1.49 -11.38
CA GLU A 89 12.04 0.88 -10.10
C GLU A 89 12.50 -0.57 -10.05
N SER A 90 13.30 -0.90 -9.04
CA SER A 90 13.59 -2.30 -8.72
C SER A 90 12.29 -3.10 -8.57
N LEU A 91 12.30 -4.39 -8.91
CA LEU A 91 11.17 -5.32 -8.71
C LEU A 91 10.51 -5.16 -7.32
N LYS A 92 11.32 -4.89 -6.29
CA LYS A 92 10.88 -4.63 -4.91
C LYS A 92 9.94 -3.41 -4.78
N GLY A 93 10.18 -2.35 -5.56
CA GLY A 93 9.34 -1.16 -5.61
C GLY A 93 7.97 -1.44 -6.21
N GLY A 94 7.93 -2.17 -7.34
CA GLY A 94 6.69 -2.60 -7.99
C GLY A 94 5.81 -3.47 -7.09
N LEU A 95 6.40 -4.51 -6.46
CA LEU A 95 5.72 -5.35 -5.48
C LEU A 95 5.15 -4.53 -4.31
N SER A 96 5.95 -3.58 -3.80
CA SER A 96 5.53 -2.72 -2.68
C SER A 96 4.35 -1.84 -3.06
N SER A 97 4.43 -1.19 -4.22
CA SER A 97 3.38 -0.32 -4.74
C SER A 97 2.08 -1.09 -5.01
N ALA A 98 2.15 -2.25 -5.66
CA ALA A 98 1.00 -3.10 -5.94
C ALA A 98 0.28 -3.53 -4.65
N MET A 99 1.02 -3.97 -3.63
CA MET A 99 0.44 -4.36 -2.34
C MET A 99 -0.24 -3.18 -1.62
N LYS A 100 0.38 -1.99 -1.61
CA LYS A 100 -0.24 -0.79 -1.01
C LYS A 100 -1.56 -0.45 -1.69
N ARG A 101 -1.61 -0.54 -3.02
CA ARG A 101 -2.81 -0.27 -3.80
C ARG A 101 -3.90 -1.32 -3.56
N ALA A 102 -3.55 -2.60 -3.50
CA ALA A 102 -4.49 -3.66 -3.14
C ALA A 102 -5.06 -3.46 -1.72
N ALA A 103 -4.24 -3.02 -0.76
CA ALA A 103 -4.66 -2.74 0.61
C ALA A 103 -5.68 -1.60 0.71
N VAL A 104 -5.61 -0.59 -0.18
CA VAL A 104 -6.61 0.50 -0.25
C VAL A 104 -8.02 -0.05 -0.51
N GLN A 105 -8.16 -1.13 -1.29
CA GLN A 105 -9.47 -1.74 -1.55
C GLN A 105 -10.08 -2.43 -0.31
N TRP A 106 -9.25 -2.77 0.67
CA TRP A 106 -9.64 -3.21 2.02
C TRP A 106 -9.88 -2.04 2.98
N GLY A 107 -9.67 -0.81 2.52
CA GLY A 107 -9.81 0.42 3.28
C GLY A 107 -8.57 0.79 4.10
N ILE A 108 -7.49 0.02 4.00
CA ILE A 108 -6.24 0.28 4.73
C ILE A 108 -5.54 1.47 4.08
N GLY A 109 -5.28 2.52 4.87
CA GLY A 109 -4.55 3.71 4.39
C GLY A 109 -5.30 4.51 3.31
N ARG A 110 -6.60 4.27 3.11
CA ARG A 110 -7.40 4.92 2.04
C ARG A 110 -7.47 6.45 2.16
N TYR A 111 -7.22 6.99 3.36
CA TYR A 111 -7.19 8.43 3.60
C TYR A 111 -5.85 9.10 3.20
N LEU A 112 -4.84 8.31 2.78
CA LEU A 112 -3.52 8.79 2.38
C LEU A 112 -3.34 8.86 0.86
N VAL A 113 -4.27 8.30 0.09
CA VAL A 113 -4.22 8.15 -1.37
C VAL A 113 -5.20 9.06 -2.09
#